data_AF-A0A816KXE5-F1
#
_entry.id   AF-A0A816KXE5-F1
#
_cell.length_a   1.000
_cell.length_b   1.000
_cell.length_c   1.000
_cell.angle_alpha   90.00
_cell.angle_beta   90.00
_cell.angle_gamma   90.00
#
_symmetry.space_group_name_H-M   'P 1'
#
loop_
_entity.id
_entity.type
_entity.pdbx_description
1 polymer ?
#
loop_
_entity_poly.entity_id
_entity_poly.type
_entity_poly.pdbx_seq_one_letter_code
_entity_poly.pdbx_strand_id
1 'polypeptide(L)'
;MPKVNRRRSHSRHVNSRRSIDSIKSNDTETFSSEDETILFHPGGDIDDINFSNGFVLNDISDLFTFCEEQINTRFISVLIYMSLRHLSHTWRDVDSFLTSIGGTTIKTCHKWTNILVNKDFDEFTIDERSGKIGDSFWDCYPDLELKARQFVYQECSKTEATFTVETLARFIGQRFYELNNLKKINQ
;
A
#
# COMPACT_ATOMS: atom_id res chain seq x y z
N MET A 1 -29.02 32.14 34.62
CA MET A 1 -28.09 31.54 33.63
C MET A 1 -27.59 30.21 34.17
N PRO A 2 -27.87 29.07 33.52
CA PRO A 2 -27.41 27.77 34.02
C PRO A 2 -25.96 27.51 33.59
N LYS A 3 -25.13 27.05 34.53
CA LYS A 3 -23.72 26.68 34.30
C LYS A 3 -23.65 25.30 33.64
N VAL A 4 -23.12 25.26 32.42
CA VAL A 4 -22.89 24.02 31.66
C VAL A 4 -21.62 23.33 32.18
N ASN A 5 -21.77 22.20 32.85
CA ASN A 5 -20.65 21.36 33.28
C ASN A 5 -20.17 20.47 32.12
N ARG A 6 -18.97 20.76 31.61
CA ARG A 6 -18.30 20.01 30.55
C ARG A 6 -17.72 18.71 31.12
N ARG A 7 -18.42 17.57 30.92
CA ARG A 7 -17.88 16.25 31.26
C ARG A 7 -16.74 15.88 30.31
N ARG A 8 -15.53 15.71 30.85
CA ARG A 8 -14.38 15.11 30.16
C ARG A 8 -14.55 13.60 30.15
N SER A 9 -14.63 13.01 28.96
CA SER A 9 -14.60 11.57 28.75
C SER A 9 -13.15 11.09 28.87
N HIS A 10 -12.85 10.28 29.89
CA HIS A 10 -11.59 9.55 29.96
C HIS A 10 -11.70 8.26 29.14
N SER A 11 -10.92 8.20 28.06
CA SER A 11 -10.64 6.97 27.31
C SER A 11 -9.95 5.97 28.24
N ARG A 12 -10.58 4.81 28.46
CA ARG A 12 -9.98 3.69 29.18
C ARG A 12 -9.05 2.95 28.20
N HIS A 13 -7.75 3.04 28.45
CA HIS A 13 -6.76 2.14 27.87
C HIS A 13 -7.07 0.70 28.28
N VAL A 14 -7.39 -0.14 27.29
CA VAL A 14 -7.48 -1.59 27.46
C VAL A 14 -6.05 -2.14 27.38
N ASN A 15 -5.46 -2.42 28.55
CA ASN A 15 -4.22 -3.17 28.66
C ASN A 15 -4.49 -4.65 28.34
N SER A 16 -4.22 -5.06 27.10
CA SER A 16 -4.17 -6.47 26.73
C SER A 16 -2.86 -7.06 27.26
N ARG A 17 -2.93 -7.70 28.44
CA ARG A 17 -1.89 -8.58 28.94
C ARG A 17 -1.92 -9.87 28.10
N ARG A 18 -0.94 -10.05 27.20
CA ARG A 18 -0.65 -11.37 26.62
C ARG A 18 0.20 -12.14 27.61
N SER A 19 -0.33 -13.27 28.06
CA SER A 19 0.39 -14.31 28.82
C SER A 19 1.54 -14.81 27.97
N ILE A 20 2.75 -14.77 28.51
CA ILE A 20 3.92 -15.48 27.96
C ILE A 20 3.93 -16.80 28.69
N ASP A 21 3.28 -17.80 28.10
CA ASP A 21 3.48 -19.18 28.48
C ASP A 21 4.42 -19.84 27.47
N SER A 22 5.44 -20.45 28.06
CA SER A 22 6.57 -21.16 27.48
C SER A 22 6.30 -21.96 26.20
N ILE A 23 7.11 -21.70 25.17
CA ILE A 23 7.41 -22.69 24.15
C ILE A 23 8.91 -22.97 24.23
N LYS A 24 9.24 -24.05 24.95
CA LYS A 24 10.47 -24.82 24.77
C LYS A 24 10.10 -26.06 23.95
N SER A 25 10.56 -26.12 22.72
CA SER A 25 10.88 -27.39 22.07
C SER A 25 11.91 -27.09 20.97
N ASN A 26 13.07 -27.73 21.12
CA ASN A 26 14.08 -27.85 20.09
C ASN A 26 13.51 -28.74 18.98
N ASP A 27 13.48 -28.25 17.75
CA ASP A 27 13.51 -29.09 16.58
C ASP A 27 14.39 -28.41 15.53
N THR A 28 15.57 -29.00 15.32
CA THR A 28 16.42 -28.78 14.16
C THR A 28 15.70 -29.31 12.94
N GLU A 29 14.92 -28.46 12.28
CA GLU A 29 14.37 -28.75 10.97
C GLU A 29 15.51 -28.78 9.94
N THR A 30 15.74 -29.97 9.42
CA THR A 30 16.64 -30.20 8.29
C THR A 30 15.91 -29.66 7.06
N PHE A 31 16.38 -28.54 6.50
CA PHE A 31 15.85 -28.01 5.25
C PHE A 31 16.06 -29.05 4.15
N SER A 32 14.99 -29.78 3.82
CA SER A 32 14.91 -30.59 2.60
C SER A 32 14.80 -29.61 1.43
N SER A 33 15.88 -29.48 0.65
CA SER A 33 15.89 -28.72 -0.59
C SER A 33 15.14 -29.52 -1.66
N GLU A 34 13.82 -29.45 -1.63
CA GLU A 34 13.04 -29.77 -2.82
C GLU A 34 13.15 -28.55 -3.75
N ASP A 35 13.91 -28.73 -4.83
CA ASP A 35 14.05 -27.77 -5.93
C ASP A 35 12.67 -27.48 -6.55
N GLU A 36 11.95 -26.50 -6.00
CA GLU A 36 10.86 -25.84 -6.71
C GLU A 36 11.47 -25.06 -7.89
N THR A 37 11.43 -25.67 -9.06
CA THR A 37 11.74 -25.01 -10.33
C THR A 37 10.67 -23.95 -10.58
N ILE A 38 10.98 -22.70 -10.22
CA ILE A 38 10.18 -21.53 -10.57
C ILE A 38 10.15 -21.45 -12.10
N LEU A 39 9.00 -21.76 -12.69
CA LEU A 39 8.72 -21.58 -14.12
C LEU A 39 8.73 -20.08 -14.44
N PHE A 40 9.91 -19.56 -14.80
CA PHE A 40 10.03 -18.27 -15.45
C PHE A 40 9.31 -18.34 -16.80
N HIS A 41 8.22 -17.60 -16.96
CA HIS A 41 7.63 -17.35 -18.27
C HIS A 41 8.45 -16.26 -18.96
N PRO A 42 9.27 -16.58 -19.97
CA PRO A 42 10.20 -15.63 -20.58
C PRO A 42 9.50 -14.78 -21.65
N GLY A 43 8.25 -14.38 -21.41
CA GLY A 43 7.36 -13.76 -22.41
C GLY A 43 6.80 -12.40 -22.02
N GLY A 44 7.29 -11.80 -20.94
CA GLY A 44 7.15 -10.36 -20.77
C GLY A 44 8.24 -9.70 -21.61
N ASP A 45 7.88 -9.12 -22.75
CA ASP A 45 8.78 -8.26 -23.51
C ASP A 45 9.20 -7.10 -22.58
N ILE A 46 10.39 -7.21 -22.02
CA ILE A 46 11.13 -6.09 -21.40
C ILE A 46 11.75 -5.28 -22.56
N ASP A 47 10.95 -5.02 -23.59
CA ASP A 47 11.38 -4.25 -24.73
C ASP A 47 11.28 -2.77 -24.33
N ASP A 48 12.47 -2.16 -24.33
CA ASP A 48 12.73 -0.72 -24.26
C ASP A 48 12.60 -0.03 -22.90
N ILE A 49 13.33 -0.52 -21.89
CA ILE A 49 13.92 0.42 -20.92
C ILE A 49 15.05 1.15 -21.65
N ASN A 50 14.69 2.25 -22.32
CA ASN A 50 15.61 3.04 -23.10
C ASN A 50 16.50 3.90 -22.18
N PHE A 51 17.66 3.38 -21.78
CA PHE A 51 18.69 4.10 -21.02
C PHE A 51 19.41 5.21 -21.82
N SER A 52 18.97 5.53 -23.05
CA SER A 52 19.62 6.56 -23.88
C SER A 52 19.41 7.99 -23.38
N ASN A 53 18.48 8.22 -22.44
CA ASN A 53 18.45 9.46 -21.67
C ASN A 53 19.60 9.42 -20.67
N GLY A 54 20.71 10.06 -21.01
CA GLY A 54 21.98 10.05 -20.27
C GLY A 54 21.91 10.63 -18.86
N PHE A 55 21.30 9.89 -17.94
CA PHE A 55 21.51 10.07 -16.51
C PHE A 55 22.87 9.47 -16.17
N VAL A 56 23.84 10.33 -15.89
CA VAL A 56 25.12 9.90 -15.34
C VAL A 56 24.89 9.60 -13.87
N LEU A 57 24.65 8.33 -13.56
CA LEU A 57 24.63 7.82 -12.18
C LEU A 57 26.08 7.76 -11.71
N ASN A 58 26.50 8.70 -10.87
CA ASN A 58 27.87 8.72 -10.34
C ASN A 58 27.98 7.83 -9.11
N ASP A 59 26.90 7.74 -8.32
CA ASP A 59 26.84 6.93 -7.09
C ASP A 59 25.53 6.13 -6.96
N ILE A 60 25.55 5.09 -6.12
CA ILE A 60 24.35 4.31 -5.73
C ILE A 60 23.27 5.23 -5.12
N SER A 61 23.67 6.35 -4.51
CA SER A 61 22.74 7.36 -4.03
C SER A 61 21.91 7.97 -5.16
N ASP A 62 22.52 8.23 -6.32
CA ASP A 62 21.82 8.79 -7.49
C ASP A 62 20.79 7.80 -8.03
N LEU A 63 21.11 6.50 -8.00
CA LEU A 63 20.16 5.44 -8.35
C LEU A 63 19.00 5.41 -7.36
N PHE A 64 19.28 5.62 -6.07
CA PHE A 64 18.24 5.68 -5.05
C PHE A 64 17.32 6.87 -5.29
N THR A 65 17.87 8.07 -5.50
CA THR A 65 17.10 9.29 -5.79
C THR A 65 16.29 9.16 -7.08
N PHE A 66 16.87 8.57 -8.14
CA PHE A 66 16.16 8.30 -9.39
C PHE A 66 15.00 7.32 -9.18
N CYS A 67 15.25 6.26 -8.41
CA CYS A 67 14.22 5.29 -8.09
C CYS A 67 13.16 5.89 -7.15
N GLU A 68 13.47 6.83 -6.25
CA GLU A 68 12.46 7.50 -5.42
C GLU A 68 11.41 8.27 -6.23
N GLU A 69 11.77 8.79 -7.41
CA GLU A 69 10.83 9.49 -8.27
C GLU A 69 9.79 8.55 -8.93
N GLN A 70 10.12 7.26 -9.09
CA GLN A 70 9.28 6.30 -9.81
C GLN A 70 8.81 5.11 -8.96
N ILE A 71 9.47 4.83 -7.84
CA ILE A 71 9.35 3.64 -7.02
C ILE A 71 9.30 4.06 -5.56
N ASN A 72 8.44 3.40 -4.78
CA ASN A 72 8.33 3.66 -3.35
C ASN A 72 9.68 3.43 -2.64
N THR A 73 10.20 4.46 -1.93
CA THR A 73 11.44 4.39 -1.13
C THR A 73 11.50 3.15 -0.22
N ARG A 74 10.33 2.70 0.28
CA ARG A 74 10.20 1.46 1.07
C ARG A 74 10.69 0.24 0.30
N PHE A 75 10.27 0.08 -0.96
CA PHE A 75 10.61 -1.07 -1.78
C PHE A 75 12.11 -1.14 -2.02
N ILE A 76 12.71 -0.02 -2.42
CA ILE A 76 14.15 0.06 -2.69
C ILE A 76 14.95 -0.19 -1.40
N SER A 77 14.51 0.39 -0.27
CA SER A 77 15.15 0.19 1.05
C SER A 77 15.11 -1.27 1.48
N VAL A 78 14.00 -1.97 1.22
CA VAL A 78 13.83 -3.40 1.53
C VAL A 78 14.72 -4.27 0.65
N LEU A 79 14.81 -3.98 -0.65
CA LEU A 79 15.68 -4.72 -1.57
C LEU A 79 17.16 -4.58 -1.17
N ILE A 80 17.63 -3.34 -0.93
CA ILE A 80 19.00 -3.10 -0.48
C ILE A 80 19.27 -3.80 0.85
N TYR A 81 18.34 -3.72 1.80
CA TYR A 81 18.45 -4.44 3.07
C TYR A 81 18.61 -5.95 2.85
N MET A 82 17.77 -6.57 2.00
CA MET A 82 17.85 -8.00 1.70
C MET A 82 19.19 -8.39 1.07
N SER A 83 19.67 -7.61 0.10
CA SER A 83 20.97 -7.82 -0.55
C SER A 83 22.13 -7.72 0.44
N LEU A 84 22.17 -6.68 1.27
CA LEU A 84 23.25 -6.50 2.25
C LEU A 84 23.24 -7.57 3.35
N ARG A 85 22.05 -8.01 3.78
CA ARG A 85 21.91 -9.11 4.73
C ARG A 85 22.33 -10.45 4.13
N HIS A 86 22.05 -10.68 2.84
CA HIS A 86 22.53 -11.86 2.11
C HIS A 86 24.07 -11.88 2.03
N LEU A 87 24.70 -10.73 1.81
CA LEU A 87 26.16 -10.54 1.85
C LEU A 87 26.75 -10.54 3.27
N SER A 88 25.95 -10.87 4.30
CA SER A 88 26.39 -11.01 5.69
C SER A 88 26.93 -9.72 6.35
N HIS A 89 26.57 -8.53 5.87
CA HIS A 89 26.91 -7.27 6.54
C HIS A 89 26.23 -7.16 7.92
N THR A 90 26.89 -6.51 8.89
CA THR A 90 26.32 -6.40 10.25
C THR A 90 25.09 -5.49 10.29
N TRP A 91 24.21 -5.69 11.27
CA TRP A 91 23.03 -4.84 11.44
C TRP A 91 23.36 -3.35 11.56
N ARG A 92 24.47 -3.02 12.23
CA ARG A 92 24.89 -1.62 12.40
C ARG A 92 25.34 -1.01 11.07
N ASP A 93 26.10 -1.76 10.27
CA ASP A 93 26.59 -1.27 8.98
C ASP A 93 25.44 -1.04 8.01
N VAL A 94 24.47 -1.97 7.98
CA VAL A 94 23.28 -1.84 7.14
C VAL A 94 22.42 -0.65 7.56
N ASP A 95 22.19 -0.45 8.86
CA ASP A 95 21.41 0.71 9.35
C ASP A 95 22.11 2.04 9.04
N SER A 96 23.42 2.10 9.23
CA SER A 96 24.23 3.27 8.89
C SER A 96 24.20 3.56 7.38
N PHE A 97 24.30 2.51 6.55
CA PHE A 97 24.25 2.64 5.09
C PHE A 97 22.88 3.12 4.62
N LEU A 98 21.79 2.46 5.05
CA LEU A 98 20.43 2.86 4.72
C LEU A 98 20.14 4.31 5.14
N THR A 99 20.60 4.71 6.33
CA THR A 99 20.46 6.10 6.79
C THR A 99 21.25 7.07 5.92
N SER A 100 22.46 6.69 5.46
CA SER A 100 23.30 7.56 4.63
C SER A 100 22.72 7.84 3.24
N ILE A 101 21.91 6.92 2.69
CA ILE A 101 21.24 7.06 1.39
C ILE A 101 19.80 7.57 1.51
N GLY A 102 19.35 8.00 2.70
CA GLY A 102 17.97 8.44 2.92
C GLY A 102 16.92 7.33 2.97
N GLY A 103 17.35 6.06 3.02
CA GLY A 103 16.48 4.89 3.12
C GLY A 103 15.80 4.75 4.48
N THR A 104 14.91 3.76 4.59
CA THR A 104 14.20 3.50 5.86
C THR A 104 15.10 2.80 6.88
N THR A 105 14.83 3.02 8.17
CA THR A 105 15.58 2.35 9.25
C THR A 105 15.58 0.84 9.13
N ILE A 106 16.62 0.16 9.60
CA ILE A 106 16.77 -1.29 9.48
C ILE A 106 15.61 -2.07 10.10
N LYS A 107 15.03 -1.57 11.20
CA LYS A 107 13.87 -2.20 11.87
C LYS A 107 12.65 -2.23 10.95
N THR A 108 12.43 -1.14 10.22
CA THR A 108 11.36 -1.00 9.25
C THR A 108 11.59 -1.91 8.06
N CYS A 109 12.80 -1.92 7.49
CA CYS A 109 13.15 -2.84 6.41
C CYS A 109 12.95 -4.30 6.83
N HIS A 110 13.41 -4.68 8.02
CA HIS A 110 13.24 -6.04 8.54
C HIS A 110 11.76 -6.44 8.66
N LYS A 111 10.90 -5.57 9.20
CA LYS A 111 9.45 -5.80 9.25
C LYS A 111 8.90 -6.07 7.85
N TRP A 112 9.20 -5.18 6.90
CA TRP A 112 8.68 -5.27 5.54
C TRP A 112 9.25 -6.44 4.74
N THR A 113 10.50 -6.85 5.00
CA THR A 113 11.06 -8.07 4.44
C THR A 113 10.28 -9.30 4.90
N ASN A 114 9.91 -9.38 6.17
CA ASN A 114 9.11 -10.51 6.66
C ASN A 114 7.73 -10.56 5.97
N ILE A 115 7.07 -9.41 5.78
CA ILE A 115 5.81 -9.31 5.04
C ILE A 115 5.99 -9.75 3.58
N LEU A 116 7.04 -9.27 2.92
CA LEU A 116 7.36 -9.61 1.53
C LEU A 116 7.65 -11.11 1.35
N VAL A 117 8.43 -11.71 2.25
CA VAL A 117 8.76 -13.15 2.23
C VAL A 117 7.53 -14.01 2.51
N ASN A 118 6.62 -13.54 3.36
CA ASN A 118 5.35 -14.21 3.65
C ASN A 118 4.32 -14.09 2.52
N LYS A 119 4.69 -13.52 1.36
CA LYS A 119 3.84 -13.34 0.18
C LYS A 119 2.60 -12.47 0.42
N ASP A 120 2.62 -11.62 1.45
CA ASP A 120 1.57 -10.63 1.68
C ASP A 120 1.90 -9.33 0.94
N PHE A 121 1.80 -9.38 -0.39
CA PHE A 121 2.17 -8.26 -1.25
C PHE A 121 1.17 -7.09 -1.14
N ASP A 122 -0.09 -7.39 -0.80
CA ASP A 122 -1.12 -6.38 -0.59
C ASP A 122 -0.76 -5.52 0.63
N GLU A 123 -0.41 -6.11 1.77
CA GLU A 123 0.07 -5.35 2.94
C GLU A 123 1.34 -4.57 2.61
N PHE A 124 2.25 -5.16 1.82
CA PHE A 124 3.51 -4.51 1.46
C PHE A 124 3.31 -3.24 0.61
N THR A 125 2.39 -3.28 -0.35
CA THR A 125 2.12 -2.18 -1.29
C THR A 125 1.23 -1.09 -0.72
N ILE A 126 0.40 -1.39 0.28
CA ILE A 126 -0.43 -0.38 0.94
C ILE A 126 0.47 0.58 1.72
N ASP A 127 0.53 1.84 1.27
CA ASP A 127 1.19 2.90 2.02
C ASP A 127 0.24 3.51 3.05
N GLU A 128 0.25 2.98 4.27
CA GLU A 128 -0.56 3.49 5.38
C GLU A 128 -0.24 4.96 5.75
N ARG A 129 0.87 5.55 5.26
CA ARG A 129 1.26 6.93 5.61
C ARG A 129 0.26 7.99 5.18
N SER A 130 -0.57 7.71 4.17
CA SER A 130 -1.56 8.67 3.70
C SER A 130 -2.92 8.52 4.38
N GLY A 131 -3.17 7.44 5.14
CA GLY A 131 -4.51 7.09 5.64
C GLY A 131 -5.56 6.82 4.54
N LYS A 132 -5.26 7.17 3.29
CA LYS A 132 -5.94 6.76 2.08
C LYS A 132 -5.43 5.37 1.69
N ILE A 133 -6.26 4.37 1.98
CA ILE A 133 -6.10 3.01 1.48
C ILE A 133 -6.38 3.07 -0.02
N GLY A 134 -5.33 3.36 -0.80
CA GLY A 134 -5.43 3.58 -2.25
C GLY A 134 -6.15 4.87 -2.65
N ASP A 135 -6.07 5.18 -3.94
CA ASP A 135 -6.97 6.17 -4.54
C ASP A 135 -8.39 5.64 -4.39
N SER A 136 -9.22 6.36 -3.64
CA SER A 136 -10.63 6.00 -3.56
C SER A 136 -11.23 6.06 -4.96
N PHE A 137 -12.30 5.29 -5.21
CA PHE A 137 -13.02 5.37 -6.48
C PHE A 137 -13.35 6.82 -6.88
N TRP A 138 -13.60 7.69 -5.90
CA TRP A 138 -13.88 9.11 -6.10
C TRP A 138 -12.66 9.97 -6.40
N ASP A 139 -11.46 9.57 -5.95
CA ASP A 139 -10.20 10.24 -6.31
C ASP A 139 -9.91 10.07 -7.81
N CYS A 140 -10.23 8.90 -8.38
CA CYS A 140 -10.10 8.66 -9.82
C CYS A 140 -11.22 9.30 -10.65
N TYR A 141 -12.40 9.55 -10.05
CA TYR A 141 -13.59 10.07 -10.73
C TYR A 141 -14.26 11.22 -9.95
N PRO A 142 -13.57 12.36 -9.76
CA PRO A 142 -14.10 13.48 -8.97
C PRO A 142 -15.38 14.08 -9.58
N ASP A 143 -15.48 14.11 -10.91
CA ASP A 143 -16.67 14.58 -11.62
C ASP A 143 -17.88 13.68 -11.38
N LEU A 144 -17.64 12.37 -11.21
CA LEU A 144 -18.68 11.40 -10.91
C LEU A 144 -19.20 11.58 -9.49
N GLU A 145 -18.29 11.86 -8.54
CA GLU A 145 -18.66 12.18 -7.16
C GLU A 145 -19.57 13.41 -7.09
N LEU A 146 -19.18 14.48 -7.80
CA LEU A 146 -19.95 15.72 -7.83
C LEU A 146 -21.36 15.48 -8.39
N LYS A 147 -21.48 14.74 -9.49
CA LYS A 147 -22.77 14.38 -10.10
C LYS A 147 -23.61 13.49 -9.18
N ALA A 148 -23.00 12.52 -8.50
CA ALA A 148 -23.69 11.66 -7.54
C ALA A 148 -24.26 12.48 -6.38
N ARG A 149 -23.48 13.41 -5.82
CA ARG A 149 -23.95 14.32 -4.76
C ARG A 149 -25.11 15.20 -5.23
N GLN A 150 -25.01 15.77 -6.43
CA GLN A 150 -26.09 16.58 -7.02
C GLN A 150 -27.37 15.76 -7.21
N PHE A 151 -27.26 14.53 -7.71
CA PHE A 151 -28.39 13.62 -7.89
C PHE A 151 -29.07 13.31 -6.55
N VAL A 152 -28.31 12.96 -5.51
CA VAL A 152 -28.86 12.71 -4.17
C VAL A 152 -29.58 13.95 -3.64
N TYR A 153 -28.98 15.14 -3.78
CA TYR A 153 -29.61 16.39 -3.34
C TYR A 153 -30.94 16.65 -4.05
N GLN A 154 -31.01 16.40 -5.36
CA GLN A 154 -32.24 16.54 -6.16
C GLN A 154 -33.30 15.53 -5.71
N GLU A 155 -32.94 14.26 -5.51
CA GLU A 155 -33.87 13.23 -5.05
C GLU A 155 -34.39 13.52 -3.63
N CYS A 156 -33.53 13.96 -2.71
CA CYS A 156 -33.93 14.34 -1.36
C CYS A 156 -34.79 15.62 -1.30
N SER A 157 -34.78 16.46 -2.35
CA SER A 157 -35.61 17.66 -2.42
C SER A 157 -37.06 17.39 -2.85
N LYS A 158 -37.36 16.18 -3.35
CA LYS A 158 -38.71 15.80 -3.76
C LYS A 158 -39.61 15.57 -2.54
N THR A 159 -40.89 15.85 -2.70
CA THR A 159 -41.91 15.64 -1.65
C THR A 159 -42.17 14.16 -1.36
N GLU A 160 -41.88 13.27 -2.32
CA GLU A 160 -42.04 11.83 -2.21
C GLU A 160 -40.69 11.13 -2.02
N ALA A 161 -40.55 10.32 -0.98
CA ALA A 161 -39.31 9.61 -0.66
C ALA A 161 -39.21 8.29 -1.45
N THR A 162 -38.94 8.38 -2.75
CA THR A 162 -38.74 7.23 -3.65
C THR A 162 -37.27 6.85 -3.85
N PHE A 163 -36.36 7.64 -3.29
CA PHE A 163 -34.92 7.44 -3.40
C PHE A 163 -34.47 6.15 -2.72
N THR A 164 -33.81 5.27 -3.48
CA THR A 164 -33.18 4.05 -2.95
C THR A 164 -31.70 4.02 -3.29
N VAL A 165 -30.92 3.28 -2.51
CA VAL A 165 -29.48 3.06 -2.79
C VAL A 165 -29.28 2.43 -4.19
N GLU A 166 -30.23 1.60 -4.63
CA GLU A 166 -30.19 1.00 -5.96
C GLU A 166 -30.32 2.05 -7.09
N THR A 167 -31.18 3.06 -6.92
CA THR A 167 -31.30 4.16 -7.90
C THR A 167 -30.01 4.97 -8.01
N LEU A 168 -29.34 5.23 -6.87
CA LEU A 168 -28.04 5.89 -6.85
C LEU A 168 -26.96 5.04 -7.53
N ALA A 169 -26.90 3.74 -7.21
CA ALA A 169 -25.94 2.82 -7.83
C ALA A 169 -26.13 2.74 -9.36
N ARG A 170 -27.38 2.70 -9.82
CA ARG A 170 -27.72 2.70 -11.25
C ARG A 170 -27.29 3.99 -11.94
N PHE A 171 -27.51 5.14 -11.29
CA PHE A 171 -27.07 6.45 -11.77
C PHE A 171 -25.54 6.54 -11.88
N ILE A 172 -24.82 6.17 -10.81
CA ILE A 172 -23.34 6.17 -10.79
C ILE A 172 -22.81 5.25 -11.89
N GLY A 173 -23.34 4.02 -12.00
CA GLY A 173 -22.94 3.07 -13.02
C GLY A 173 -23.13 3.62 -14.43
N GLN A 174 -24.30 4.17 -14.75
CA GLN A 174 -24.54 4.77 -16.06
C GLN A 174 -23.53 5.89 -16.37
N ARG A 175 -23.31 6.81 -15.43
CA ARG A 175 -22.36 7.92 -15.62
C ARG A 175 -20.91 7.44 -15.75
N PHE A 176 -20.54 6.37 -15.05
CA PHE A 176 -19.22 5.76 -15.18
C PHE A 176 -19.00 5.19 -16.60
N TYR A 177 -19.98 4.47 -17.15
CA TYR A 177 -19.91 3.96 -18.53
C TYR A 177 -19.84 5.09 -19.57
N GLU A 178 -20.63 6.15 -19.38
CA GLU A 178 -20.60 7.34 -20.23
C GLU A 178 -19.23 8.03 -20.21
N LEU A 179 -18.63 8.22 -19.04
CA LEU A 179 -17.31 8.86 -18.90
C LEU A 179 -16.19 8.06 -19.58
N ASN A 180 -16.26 6.73 -19.55
CA ASN A 180 -15.24 5.85 -20.11
C ASN A 180 -15.52 5.45 -21.58
N ASN A 181 -16.57 5.98 -22.23
CA ASN A 181 -17.02 5.57 -23.56
C ASN A 181 -17.27 4.05 -23.71
N LEU A 182 -17.65 3.40 -22.62
CA LEU A 182 -17.90 1.96 -22.57
C LEU A 182 -19.38 1.68 -22.86
N LYS A 183 -19.68 0.70 -23.72
CA LYS A 183 -21.06 0.22 -23.89
C LYS A 183 -21.41 -0.72 -22.74
N LYS A 184 -22.45 -0.39 -21.99
CA LYS A 184 -23.00 -1.29 -20.98
C LYS A 184 -23.61 -2.52 -21.68
N ILE A 185 -22.99 -3.68 -21.50
CA ILE A 185 -23.58 -4.95 -21.93
C ILE A 185 -24.63 -5.29 -20.87
N ASN A 186 -25.91 -5.17 -21.23
CA ASN A 186 -27.01 -5.56 -20.34
C ASN A 186 -26.96 -7.08 -20.15
N GLN A 187 -26.53 -7.53 -18.98
CA GLN A 187 -26.82 -8.87 -18.46
C GLN A 187 -28.06 -8.81 -17.57
#